data_AF-A0A7V3SJX8-F1
#
_entry.id   AF-A0A7V3SJX8-F1
#
_cell.length_a   1.000
_cell.length_b   1.000
_cell.length_c   1.000
_cell.angle_alpha   90.00
_cell.angle_beta   90.00
_cell.angle_gamma   90.00
#
_symmetry.space_group_name_H-M   'P 1'
#
loop_
_entity.id
_entity.type
_entity.pdbx_description
1 polymer ?
#
loop_
_entity_poly.entity_id
_entity_poly.type
_entity_poly.pdbx_seq_one_letter_code
_entity_poly.pdbx_strand_id
1 'polypeptide(L)'
;MWLMMLLLATAQADKPLETGFLNRTYAGDSLTMPYVVYVPRDYTPTKRYPVILFLHGAGERGSDGLRQTQVGIGSAIRLYPERFPCIVVMPQCPADKWWSGEVLEAAYQCLQQT
;
A
#
# COMPACT_ATOMS: atom_id res chain seq x y z
N MET A 1 -11.14 -47.24 22.20
CA MET A 1 -11.10 -46.81 20.79
C MET A 1 -10.46 -45.43 20.76
N TRP A 2 -9.15 -45.34 20.53
CA TRP A 2 -8.40 -44.09 20.51
C TRP A 2 -8.38 -43.57 19.07
N LEU A 3 -9.01 -42.43 18.81
CA LEU A 3 -8.99 -41.80 17.49
C LEU A 3 -7.74 -40.93 17.40
N MET A 4 -6.73 -41.40 16.66
CA MET A 4 -5.57 -40.60 16.26
C MET A 4 -6.04 -39.57 15.22
N MET A 5 -6.16 -38.32 15.64
CA MET A 5 -6.48 -37.21 14.74
C MET A 5 -5.17 -36.77 14.05
N LEU A 6 -4.99 -37.16 12.78
CA LEU A 6 -3.90 -36.65 11.94
C LEU A 6 -4.15 -35.15 11.68
N LEU A 7 -3.30 -34.28 12.23
CA LEU A 7 -3.18 -32.89 11.78
C LEU A 7 -2.46 -32.86 10.44
N LEU A 8 -3.20 -32.63 9.36
CA LEU A 8 -2.62 -32.23 8.08
C LEU A 8 -2.12 -30.79 8.24
N ALA A 9 -0.81 -30.62 8.37
CA ALA A 9 -0.19 -29.31 8.25
C ALA A 9 -0.32 -28.85 6.79
N THR A 10 -1.13 -27.83 6.55
CA THR A 10 -1.17 -27.16 5.24
C THR A 10 0.12 -26.38 5.06
N ALA A 11 0.96 -26.77 4.10
CA ALA A 11 2.06 -25.94 3.64
C ALA A 11 1.48 -24.67 3.01
N GLN A 12 1.62 -23.54 3.68
CA GLN A 12 1.33 -22.24 3.10
C GLN A 12 2.38 -21.98 2.02
N ALA A 13 1.99 -21.96 0.75
CA ALA A 13 2.90 -21.56 -0.31
C ALA A 13 3.29 -20.10 -0.08
N ASP A 14 4.61 -19.82 -0.03
CA ASP A 14 5.12 -18.45 0.05
C ASP A 14 4.61 -17.66 -1.15
N LYS A 15 3.88 -16.58 -0.87
CA LYS A 15 3.49 -15.63 -1.92
C LYS A 15 4.76 -15.07 -2.55
N PRO A 16 4.82 -14.93 -3.88
CA PRO A 16 5.94 -14.26 -4.54
C PRO A 16 6.15 -12.87 -3.94
N LEU A 17 7.41 -12.50 -3.72
CA LEU A 17 7.77 -11.14 -3.30
C LEU A 17 7.42 -10.16 -4.41
N GLU A 18 6.36 -9.37 -4.20
CA GLU A 18 5.93 -8.33 -5.12
C GLU A 18 6.77 -7.05 -4.90
N THR A 19 7.27 -6.47 -5.99
CA THR A 19 8.03 -5.19 -5.97
C THR A 19 7.50 -4.21 -7.01
N GLY A 20 7.90 -2.95 -6.93
CA GLY A 20 7.42 -1.88 -7.80
C GLY A 20 6.16 -1.21 -7.27
N PHE A 21 5.33 -0.67 -8.16
CA PHE A 21 4.08 0.00 -7.81
C PHE A 21 2.94 -1.01 -7.76
N LEU A 22 2.45 -1.28 -6.57
CA LEU A 22 1.44 -2.29 -6.29
C LEU A 22 0.11 -1.60 -5.99
N ASN A 23 -0.88 -1.80 -6.87
CA ASN A 23 -2.23 -1.30 -6.65
C ASN A 23 -2.92 -2.12 -5.56
N ARG A 24 -3.60 -1.43 -4.64
CA ARG A 24 -4.30 -1.99 -3.50
C ARG A 24 -5.57 -1.18 -3.22
N THR A 25 -6.44 -1.75 -2.40
CA THR A 25 -7.68 -1.09 -1.96
C THR A 25 -7.88 -1.34 -0.48
N TYR A 26 -8.02 -0.28 0.29
CA TYR A 26 -8.53 -0.34 1.65
C TYR A 26 -10.06 -0.35 1.59
N ALA A 27 -10.68 -1.31 2.27
CA ALA A 27 -12.14 -1.42 2.39
C ALA A 27 -12.51 -1.26 3.87
N GLY A 28 -12.88 -0.04 4.26
CA GLY A 28 -13.49 0.24 5.56
C GLY A 28 -15.02 0.25 5.47
N ASP A 29 -15.68 0.36 6.63
CA ASP A 29 -17.15 0.27 6.71
C ASP A 29 -17.87 1.40 5.95
N SER A 30 -17.33 2.63 6.01
CA SER A 30 -17.91 3.83 5.37
C SER A 30 -17.14 4.32 4.14
N LEU A 31 -15.93 3.82 3.91
CA LEU A 31 -15.02 4.33 2.89
C LEU A 31 -14.16 3.23 2.27
N THR A 32 -14.21 3.17 0.94
CA THR A 32 -13.25 2.42 0.13
C THR A 32 -12.21 3.40 -0.42
N MET A 33 -10.92 3.08 -0.25
CA MET A 33 -9.81 3.95 -0.66
C MET A 33 -8.81 3.17 -1.50
N PRO A 34 -8.69 3.47 -2.81
CA PRO A 34 -7.59 3.01 -3.63
C PRO A 34 -6.27 3.57 -3.11
N TYR A 35 -5.23 2.76 -3.10
CA TYR A 35 -3.89 3.21 -2.77
C TYR A 35 -2.84 2.42 -3.55
N VAL A 36 -1.65 3.01 -3.69
CA VAL A 36 -0.51 2.34 -4.30
C VAL A 36 0.63 2.24 -3.30
N VAL A 37 1.22 1.05 -3.22
CA VAL A 37 2.44 0.82 -2.46
C VAL A 37 3.61 0.73 -3.43
N TYR A 38 4.60 1.59 -3.30
CA TYR A 38 5.91 1.35 -3.89
C TYR A 38 6.74 0.47 -2.96
N VAL A 39 7.23 -0.65 -3.50
CA VAL A 39 8.17 -1.54 -2.84
C VAL A 39 9.48 -1.54 -3.65
N PRO A 40 10.65 -1.23 -3.04
CA PRO A 40 11.93 -1.24 -3.74
C PRO A 40 12.23 -2.57 -4.42
N ARG A 41 12.91 -2.55 -5.57
CA ARG A 41 13.22 -3.77 -6.34
C ARG A 41 14.15 -4.73 -5.59
N ASP A 42 14.97 -4.21 -4.68
CA ASP A 42 15.88 -4.97 -3.82
C ASP A 42 15.24 -5.30 -2.46
N TYR A 43 13.92 -5.20 -2.32
CA TYR A 43 13.19 -5.55 -1.11
C TYR A 43 13.52 -6.98 -0.64
N THR A 44 13.83 -7.11 0.65
CA THR A 44 14.00 -8.39 1.32
C THR A 44 13.28 -8.36 2.67
N PRO A 45 12.59 -9.44 3.07
CA PRO A 45 11.89 -9.48 4.36
C PRO A 45 12.85 -9.56 5.56
N THR A 46 14.15 -9.76 5.31
CA THR A 46 15.19 -9.96 6.33
C THR A 46 15.72 -8.66 6.95
N LYS A 47 15.40 -7.49 6.38
CA LYS A 47 15.79 -6.18 6.93
C LYS A 47 14.59 -5.26 7.05
N ARG A 48 14.69 -4.28 7.96
CA ARG A 48 13.66 -3.25 8.14
C ARG A 48 13.85 -2.15 7.09
N TYR A 49 12.74 -1.65 6.56
CA TYR A 49 12.70 -0.53 5.63
C TYR A 49 11.98 0.65 6.27
N PRO A 50 12.43 1.90 6.03
CA PRO A 50 11.62 3.07 6.33
C PRO A 50 10.33 3.03 5.50
N VAL A 51 9.27 3.64 6.04
CA VAL A 51 8.01 3.79 5.34
C VAL A 51 7.62 5.27 5.28
N ILE A 52 7.15 5.70 4.11
CA ILE A 52 6.61 7.05 3.88
C ILE A 52 5.13 6.91 3.56
N LEU A 53 4.27 7.60 4.30
CA LEU A 53 2.90 7.86 3.92
C LEU A 53 2.86 9.18 3.14
N PHE A 54 2.57 9.13 1.84
CA PHE A 54 2.54 10.31 0.97
C PHE A 54 1.10 10.72 0.67
N LEU A 55 0.72 11.91 1.15
CA LEU A 55 -0.59 12.50 0.91
C LEU A 55 -0.49 13.53 -0.22
N HIS A 56 -1.13 13.23 -1.35
CA HIS A 56 -1.11 14.09 -2.53
C HIS A 56 -1.97 15.37 -2.36
N GLY A 57 -1.87 16.29 -3.33
CA GLY A 57 -2.61 17.55 -3.35
C GLY A 57 -4.04 17.42 -3.89
N ALA A 58 -4.74 18.54 -4.05
CA ALA A 58 -6.13 18.53 -4.48
C ALA A 58 -6.33 18.05 -5.94
N GLY A 59 -5.29 18.11 -6.79
CA GLY A 59 -5.36 17.80 -8.21
C GLY A 59 -5.42 16.30 -8.53
N GLU A 60 -4.97 15.45 -7.60
CA GLU A 60 -4.90 14.00 -7.78
C GLU A 60 -6.03 13.23 -7.12
N ARG A 61 -6.98 13.95 -6.49
CA ARG A 61 -8.18 13.36 -5.89
C ARG A 61 -9.01 12.60 -6.92
N GLY A 62 -9.70 11.55 -6.48
CA GLY A 62 -10.52 10.70 -7.34
C GLY A 62 -10.66 9.29 -6.81
N SER A 63 -10.90 8.36 -7.74
CA SER A 63 -11.16 6.95 -7.43
C SER A 63 -10.54 5.98 -8.45
N ASP A 64 -9.67 6.48 -9.34
CA ASP A 64 -9.07 5.66 -10.41
C ASP A 64 -7.90 4.79 -9.93
N GLY A 65 -7.38 5.03 -8.73
CA GLY A 65 -6.19 4.37 -8.19
C GLY A 65 -4.89 4.73 -8.92
N LEU A 66 -4.89 5.75 -9.79
CA LEU A 66 -3.73 6.11 -10.61
C LEU A 66 -3.22 7.53 -10.33
N ARG A 67 -4.10 8.53 -10.21
CA ARG A 67 -3.71 9.95 -10.15
C ARG A 67 -2.80 10.27 -8.96
N GLN A 68 -3.00 9.63 -7.81
CA GLN A 68 -2.20 9.83 -6.59
C GLN A 68 -0.71 9.51 -6.76
N THR A 69 -0.35 8.84 -7.85
CA THR A 69 1.05 8.51 -8.16
C THR A 69 1.66 9.43 -9.23
N GLN A 70 0.89 10.30 -9.88
CA GLN A 70 1.32 11.01 -11.10
C GLN A 70 2.20 12.23 -10.83
N VAL A 71 2.13 12.80 -9.62
CA VAL A 71 2.84 14.02 -9.22
C VAL A 71 3.65 13.75 -7.94
N GLY A 72 4.70 14.52 -7.71
CA GLY A 72 5.51 14.43 -6.49
C GLY A 72 6.28 13.12 -6.42
N ILE A 73 6.25 12.44 -5.26
CA ILE A 73 7.11 11.30 -5.00
C ILE A 73 6.88 10.14 -5.97
N GLY A 74 5.63 9.88 -6.39
CA GLY A 74 5.33 8.80 -7.33
C GLY A 74 5.97 9.02 -8.71
N SER A 75 6.04 10.28 -9.18
CA SER A 75 6.76 10.62 -10.41
C SER A 75 8.28 10.51 -10.25
N ALA A 76 8.80 10.94 -9.09
CA ALA A 76 10.23 10.90 -8.80
C ALA A 76 10.74 9.45 -8.69
N ILE A 77 9.98 8.55 -8.06
CA ILE A 77 10.31 7.12 -7.97
C ILE A 77 10.36 6.48 -9.36
N ARG A 78 9.44 6.82 -10.28
CA ARG A 78 9.47 6.25 -11.64
C ARG A 78 10.73 6.64 -12.42
N LEU A 79 11.22 7.85 -12.19
CA LEU A 79 12.42 8.36 -12.85
C LEU A 79 13.72 7.87 -12.21
N TYR A 80 13.73 7.75 -10.88
CA TYR A 80 14.93 7.47 -10.08
C TYR A 80 14.65 6.50 -8.92
N PRO A 81 14.22 5.26 -9.19
CA PRO A 81 13.79 4.32 -8.14
C PRO A 81 14.88 4.00 -7.12
N GLU A 82 16.15 4.07 -7.52
CA GLU A 82 17.32 3.84 -6.67
C GLU A 82 17.50 4.89 -5.56
N ARG A 83 16.87 6.07 -5.70
CA ARG A 83 16.91 7.13 -4.68
C ARG A 83 15.91 6.91 -3.54
N PHE A 84 15.06 5.90 -3.65
CA PHE A 84 14.00 5.60 -2.69
C PHE A 84 14.14 4.18 -2.13
N PRO A 85 15.14 3.92 -1.25
CA PRO A 85 15.30 2.63 -0.56
C PRO A 85 14.31 2.51 0.61
N CYS A 86 13.04 2.79 0.36
CA CYS A 86 11.96 2.80 1.34
C CYS A 86 10.63 2.37 0.70
N ILE A 87 9.71 1.91 1.54
CA ILE A 87 8.34 1.64 1.13
C ILE A 87 7.58 2.97 1.10
N VAL A 88 6.78 3.20 0.07
CA VAL A 88 5.96 4.42 -0.03
C VAL A 88 4.51 4.05 -0.24
N VAL A 89 3.64 4.47 0.68
CA VAL A 89 2.19 4.25 0.62
C VAL A 89 1.53 5.54 0.13
N MET A 90 0.82 5.45 -0.99
CA MET A 90 0.18 6.57 -1.68
C MET A 90 -1.33 6.32 -1.79
N PRO A 91 -2.12 6.65 -0.75
CA PRO A 91 -3.58 6.61 -0.81
C PRO A 91 -4.14 7.69 -1.71
N GLN A 92 -5.29 7.43 -2.35
CA GLN A 92 -6.02 8.40 -3.14
C GLN A 92 -7.21 8.97 -2.36
N CYS A 93 -7.18 10.27 -2.08
CA CYS A 93 -8.30 10.97 -1.46
C CYS A 93 -9.49 11.07 -2.45
N PRO A 94 -10.73 10.80 -2.02
CA PRO A 94 -11.93 10.97 -2.84
C PRO A 94 -12.09 12.39 -3.39
N ALA A 95 -12.75 12.52 -4.55
CA ALA A 95 -12.88 13.78 -5.30
C ALA A 95 -13.49 14.94 -4.48
N ASP A 96 -14.45 14.63 -3.61
CA ASP A 96 -15.25 15.56 -2.81
C ASP A 96 -14.77 15.67 -1.35
N LYS A 97 -13.62 15.09 -1.01
CA LYS A 97 -13.08 15.07 0.35
C LYS A 97 -11.67 15.70 0.45
N TRP A 98 -11.20 15.78 1.69
CA TRP A 98 -9.87 16.26 2.08
C TRP A 98 -9.26 15.32 3.12
N TRP A 99 -7.95 15.43 3.33
CA TRP A 99 -7.21 14.70 4.36
C TRP A 99 -7.59 15.16 5.77
N SER A 100 -8.72 14.68 6.26
CA SER A 100 -9.24 14.98 7.60
C SER A 100 -10.23 13.88 8.04
N GLY A 101 -10.42 13.72 9.35
CA GLY A 101 -11.39 12.78 9.91
C GLY A 101 -11.22 11.36 9.37
N GLU A 102 -12.33 10.73 8.97
CA GLU A 102 -12.35 9.35 8.45
C GLU A 102 -11.40 9.11 7.25
N VAL A 103 -11.13 10.15 6.43
CA VAL A 103 -10.28 10.01 5.25
C VAL A 103 -8.81 9.93 5.65
N LEU A 104 -8.40 10.73 6.64
CA LEU A 104 -7.04 10.65 7.16
C LEU A 104 -6.83 9.35 7.94
N GLU A 105 -7.85 8.89 8.68
CA GLU A 105 -7.81 7.58 9.34
C GLU A 105 -7.67 6.44 8.32
N ALA A 106 -8.45 6.45 7.24
CA ALA A 106 -8.31 5.46 6.17
C ALA A 106 -6.92 5.47 5.52
N ALA A 107 -6.28 6.64 5.39
CA ALA A 107 -4.90 6.73 4.91
C ALA A 107 -3.91 6.06 5.87
N TYR A 108 -4.09 6.21 7.19
CA TYR A 108 -3.32 5.47 8.18
C TYR A 108 -3.59 3.97 8.13
N GLN A 109 -4.83 3.55 7.87
CA GLN A 109 -5.15 2.13 7.71
C GLN A 109 -4.50 1.52 6.45
N CYS A 110 -4.40 2.26 5.35
CA CYS A 110 -3.63 1.83 4.17
C CYS A 110 -2.17 1.55 4.54
N LEU A 111 -1.57 2.40 5.39
CA LEU A 111 -0.21 2.20 5.90
C LEU A 111 -0.11 0.95 6.79
N GLN A 112 -1.08 0.70 7.68
CA GLN A 112 -1.06 -0.48 8.57
C GLN A 112 -1.26 -1.81 7.84
N GLN A 113 -1.90 -1.79 6.66
CA GLN A 113 -2.16 -2.98 5.84
C GLN A 113 -1.05 -3.29 4.83
N THR A 114 -0.02 -2.44 4.77
CA THR A 114 1.15 -2.60 3.89
C THR A 114 2.24 -3.38 4.61
#